data_AF-A0A2G6F830-F1
#
_entry.id   AF-A0A2G6F830-F1
#
_cell.length_a   1.000
_cell.length_b   1.000
_cell.length_c   1.000
_cell.angle_alpha   90.00
_cell.angle_beta   90.00
_cell.angle_gamma   90.00
#
_symmetry.space_group_name_H-M   'P 1'
#
loop_
_entity.id
_entity.type
_entity.pdbx_description
1 polymer ?
#
loop_
_entity_poly.entity_id
_entity_poly.type
_entity_poly.pdbx_seq_one_letter_code
_entity_poly.pdbx_strand_id
1 'polypeptide(L)'
;MKILFTLLLYVFGLNGYLLVQKFSPFWLNRSTEIPVQEVCVNQNHKTYTWFCNNSQANLSQLTLQQTISASRTQITQTPKFSDTNLNKVINNHIQKTHTPPTVDDQTSYQQFTAIPFQSSSFHNLLFFSQTQNKKKLSSLFLDTIQKKSLRPLSLFAEPELFIRQISSICSSYLQTKFPQKFKTESAKLWLETTTAPEEKNFQTLSFASNGDLLVWIKPELKAFPDWINIRIPYRKIKPHILPRYQSYFPPITTNTAPTVDCTKQKCISITFDDGPRRRFSNQLLRILQKHQIPATFFMLGHLVQDDPEITKKIHDLGYEIANHSWNHKNFAQLSRYKMLKQINRTDGAILAATGTIPQFYRPPYGAFKSRIFKLIPDKKMILWHVDPLDWKKGQTSKKIAESVVAQTKQNRIILLHDIYQRTIDAVPIIINTLKKQGYTFVSLSDLLSDK
;
A
#
# COMPACT_ATOMS: atom_id res chain seq x y z
N MET A 1 27.27 -40.38 -30.43
CA MET A 1 27.52 -41.01 -31.74
C MET A 1 26.28 -41.81 -32.12
N LYS A 2 25.76 -41.63 -33.35
CA LYS A 2 24.54 -42.23 -33.95
C LYS A 2 23.21 -41.60 -33.45
N ILE A 3 22.44 -40.80 -34.20
CA ILE A 3 21.99 -40.73 -35.61
C ILE A 3 20.95 -41.80 -36.00
N LEU A 4 19.80 -41.32 -36.50
CA LEU A 4 18.77 -41.92 -37.40
C LEU A 4 17.78 -42.95 -36.77
N PHE A 5 16.49 -43.09 -37.12
CA PHE A 5 15.63 -42.78 -38.29
C PHE A 5 14.17 -42.56 -37.76
N THR A 6 13.44 -41.48 -38.07
CA THR A 6 12.42 -41.31 -39.14
C THR A 6 11.33 -42.40 -39.23
N LEU A 7 10.05 -42.01 -39.09
CA LEU A 7 9.03 -42.35 -40.09
C LEU A 7 7.92 -41.28 -40.16
N LEU A 8 7.66 -40.85 -41.39
CA LEU A 8 6.64 -39.91 -41.85
C LEU A 8 5.22 -40.48 -41.75
N LEU A 9 4.24 -39.59 -41.62
CA LEU A 9 3.03 -39.61 -42.47
C LEU A 9 2.53 -38.17 -42.66
N TYR A 10 2.50 -37.74 -43.92
CA TYR A 10 1.95 -36.48 -44.42
C TYR A 10 0.48 -36.66 -44.79
N VAL A 11 -0.36 -35.67 -44.45
CA VAL A 11 -1.51 -35.27 -45.28
C VAL A 11 -1.57 -33.74 -45.28
N PHE A 12 -1.42 -33.14 -46.47
CA PHE A 12 -1.61 -31.72 -46.72
C PHE A 12 -3.11 -31.41 -46.89
N GLY A 13 -3.57 -30.32 -46.28
CA GLY A 13 -4.85 -29.66 -46.55
C GLY A 13 -4.72 -28.19 -46.15
N LEU A 14 -4.88 -27.30 -47.12
CA LEU A 14 -4.61 -25.86 -47.05
C LEU A 14 -5.41 -25.14 -45.95
N ASN A 15 -4.80 -24.09 -45.42
CA ASN A 15 -5.32 -23.08 -44.47
C ASN A 15 -5.29 -23.45 -42.97
N GLY A 16 -4.08 -23.45 -42.43
CA GLY A 16 -3.68 -22.56 -41.33
C GLY A 16 -4.47 -22.61 -40.01
N TYR A 17 -3.88 -23.34 -39.06
CA TYR A 17 -4.05 -23.29 -37.60
C TYR A 17 -5.20 -24.08 -36.98
N LEU A 18 -4.86 -25.25 -36.43
CA LEU A 18 -5.53 -25.74 -35.21
C LEU A 18 -4.58 -26.44 -34.23
N LEU A 19 -4.95 -26.27 -32.96
CA LEU A 19 -4.29 -26.71 -31.74
C LEU A 19 -3.92 -28.21 -31.72
N VAL A 20 -2.76 -28.52 -31.13
CA VAL A 20 -2.55 -29.80 -30.41
C VAL A 20 -1.81 -29.55 -29.10
N GLN A 21 -2.49 -29.85 -27.99
CA GLN A 21 -1.92 -30.08 -26.66
C GLN A 21 -1.06 -31.35 -26.65
N LYS A 22 0.12 -31.29 -26.00
CA LYS A 22 0.74 -32.45 -25.32
C LYS A 22 1.44 -32.00 -24.03
N PHE A 23 1.25 -32.80 -22.99
CA PHE A 23 1.58 -32.56 -21.58
C PHE A 23 3.00 -33.02 -21.18
N SER A 24 3.69 -32.17 -20.39
CA SER A 24 4.62 -32.41 -19.23
C SER A 24 5.98 -33.13 -19.46
N PRO A 25 7.05 -32.97 -18.61
CA PRO A 25 7.00 -32.77 -17.14
C PRO A 25 8.01 -31.79 -16.45
N PHE A 26 7.62 -31.36 -15.25
CA PHE A 26 8.39 -31.04 -14.03
C PHE A 26 9.53 -29.95 -13.97
N TRP A 27 9.22 -28.90 -13.19
CA TRP A 27 10.04 -28.04 -12.29
C TRP A 27 11.35 -27.37 -12.77
N LEU A 28 11.34 -26.03 -12.84
CA LEU A 28 12.21 -25.12 -12.06
C LEU A 28 11.89 -23.63 -12.34
N ASN A 29 11.94 -22.84 -11.26
CA ASN A 29 12.04 -21.37 -11.18
C ASN A 29 10.81 -20.46 -11.39
N ARG A 30 10.25 -20.07 -10.24
CA ARG A 30 10.08 -18.68 -9.76
C ARG A 30 9.86 -17.58 -10.80
N SER A 31 8.64 -17.07 -10.85
CA SER A 31 8.36 -15.63 -10.78
C SER A 31 6.97 -15.44 -10.20
N THR A 32 6.92 -15.09 -8.91
CA THR A 32 5.72 -14.54 -8.27
C THR A 32 5.56 -13.13 -8.78
N GLU A 33 4.81 -12.97 -9.85
CA GLU A 33 4.28 -11.69 -10.29
C GLU A 33 3.40 -11.15 -9.17
N ILE A 34 3.90 -10.10 -8.50
CA ILE A 34 3.07 -9.15 -7.77
C ILE A 34 2.15 -8.52 -8.82
N PRO A 35 0.84 -8.34 -8.61
CA PRO A 35 0.14 -7.33 -9.36
C PRO A 35 0.69 -5.99 -8.86
N VAL A 36 1.77 -5.55 -9.50
CA VAL A 36 1.83 -4.18 -9.97
C VAL A 36 0.45 -3.97 -10.59
N GLN A 37 -0.32 -2.97 -10.16
CA GLN A 37 -1.10 -2.31 -11.20
C GLN A 37 -0.04 -1.67 -12.08
N GLU A 38 0.47 -2.47 -13.03
CA GLU A 38 1.06 -1.90 -14.21
C GLU A 38 -0.02 -1.00 -14.76
N VAL A 39 0.35 0.24 -14.96
CA VAL A 39 -0.31 0.99 -15.99
C VAL A 39 0.02 0.25 -17.28
N CYS A 40 -0.85 -0.66 -17.70
CA CYS A 40 -0.77 -1.22 -19.04
C CYS A 40 -0.95 -0.07 -20.01
N VAL A 41 0.15 0.44 -20.56
CA VAL A 41 0.10 1.20 -21.80
C VAL A 41 -0.17 0.17 -22.88
N ASN A 42 -1.45 -0.03 -23.20
CA ASN A 42 -1.82 -0.81 -24.36
C ASN A 42 -1.14 -0.20 -25.58
N GLN A 43 -0.34 -1.01 -26.29
CA GLN A 43 0.37 -0.60 -27.51
C GLN A 43 -0.55 -0.46 -28.72
N ASN A 44 -1.86 -0.72 -28.57
CA ASN A 44 -2.81 -0.58 -29.66
C ASN A 44 -3.62 0.71 -29.52
N HIS A 45 -3.41 1.57 -30.51
CA HIS A 45 -4.02 2.87 -30.70
C HIS A 45 -5.52 2.92 -30.38
N LYS A 46 -5.90 4.04 -29.73
CA LYS A 46 -7.25 4.59 -29.52
C LYS A 46 -7.87 4.18 -28.17
N THR A 47 -8.06 5.19 -27.31
CA THR A 47 -8.75 5.23 -25.99
C THR A 47 -8.06 4.59 -24.78
N TYR A 48 -7.73 5.42 -23.78
CA TYR A 48 -7.31 5.02 -22.43
C TYR A 48 -8.34 5.52 -21.39
N THR A 49 -8.95 4.62 -20.63
CA THR A 49 -9.81 4.93 -19.46
C THR A 49 -9.13 4.37 -18.22
N TRP A 50 -8.90 5.21 -17.21
CA TRP A 50 -8.09 4.86 -16.03
C TRP A 50 -8.96 4.58 -14.79
N PHE A 51 -9.68 3.45 -14.75
CA PHE A 51 -10.24 2.89 -13.50
C PHE A 51 -10.46 1.37 -13.65
N CYS A 52 -9.74 0.56 -12.86
CA CYS A 52 -10.17 -0.80 -12.50
C CYS A 52 -10.49 -0.83 -11.00
N ASN A 53 -11.60 -0.20 -10.62
CA ASN A 53 -12.63 -0.76 -9.72
C ASN A 53 -13.70 0.29 -9.43
N ASN A 54 -14.95 -0.16 -9.53
CA ASN A 54 -16.19 0.61 -9.38
C ASN A 54 -16.23 1.52 -8.15
N SER A 55 -16.19 2.83 -8.38
CA SER A 55 -17.17 3.74 -7.79
C SER A 55 -17.32 4.95 -8.72
N GLN A 56 -18.54 5.18 -9.18
CA GLN A 56 -18.91 6.36 -9.93
C GLN A 56 -18.68 7.60 -9.04
N ALA A 57 -17.54 8.27 -9.22
CA ALA A 57 -17.38 9.63 -8.74
C ALA A 57 -17.99 10.56 -9.79
N ASN A 58 -18.99 11.34 -9.37
CA ASN A 58 -19.70 12.33 -10.19
C ASN A 58 -18.71 13.27 -10.91
N LEU A 59 -18.49 13.04 -12.20
CA LEU A 59 -17.67 13.84 -13.12
C LEU A 59 -18.39 15.10 -13.65
N SER A 60 -19.41 15.61 -12.95
CA SER A 60 -20.32 16.64 -13.48
C SER A 60 -19.74 18.06 -13.56
N GLN A 61 -18.45 18.30 -13.29
CA GLN A 61 -17.86 19.65 -13.33
C GLN A 61 -16.58 19.79 -14.18
N LEU A 62 -16.11 18.75 -14.88
CA LEU A 62 -14.95 18.84 -15.77
C LEU A 62 -15.39 18.54 -17.21
N THR A 63 -15.57 19.58 -18.02
CA THR A 63 -15.88 19.40 -19.45
C THR A 63 -14.59 19.04 -20.20
N LEU A 64 -14.55 17.80 -20.71
CA LEU A 64 -13.51 17.29 -21.59
C LEU A 64 -13.62 17.93 -22.98
N GLN A 65 -12.52 18.44 -23.53
CA GLN A 65 -12.48 18.87 -24.93
C GLN A 65 -11.49 17.97 -25.69
N GLN A 66 -11.97 17.28 -26.72
CA GLN A 66 -11.15 16.54 -27.68
C GLN A 66 -11.00 17.42 -28.92
N THR A 67 -9.77 17.67 -29.35
CA THR A 67 -9.49 18.25 -30.67
C THR A 67 -8.74 17.21 -31.49
N ILE A 68 -9.36 16.70 -32.56
CA ILE A 68 -8.73 15.76 -33.49
C ILE A 68 -8.51 16.53 -34.79
N SER A 69 -7.27 16.74 -35.21
CA SER A 69 -6.95 17.33 -36.52
C SER A 69 -6.42 16.24 -37.46
N ALA A 70 -6.85 16.25 -38.72
CA ALA A 70 -6.86 15.12 -39.66
C ALA A 70 -5.51 14.65 -40.24
N SER A 71 -4.37 14.99 -39.63
CA SER A 71 -3.07 14.38 -40.01
C SER A 71 -2.05 14.31 -38.86
N ARG A 72 -2.46 14.66 -37.63
CA ARG A 72 -1.62 14.68 -36.42
C ARG A 72 -2.48 14.33 -35.22
N THR A 73 -2.19 13.21 -34.55
CA THR A 73 -2.94 12.77 -33.37
C THR A 73 -2.49 13.53 -32.12
N GLN A 74 -2.75 14.84 -32.06
CA GLN A 74 -2.56 15.63 -30.85
C GLN A 74 -3.79 15.45 -29.95
N ILE A 75 -3.69 14.57 -28.95
CA ILE A 75 -4.76 14.41 -27.94
C ILE A 75 -4.36 15.23 -26.73
N THR A 76 -4.86 16.45 -26.62
CA THR A 76 -4.69 17.30 -25.43
C THR A 76 -5.95 17.19 -24.58
N GLN A 77 -5.83 16.62 -23.38
CA GLN A 77 -6.91 16.58 -22.38
C GLN A 77 -6.55 17.50 -21.21
N THR A 78 -6.94 18.77 -21.23
CA THR A 78 -6.67 19.66 -20.08
C THR A 78 -7.90 19.80 -19.19
N PRO A 79 -7.76 19.71 -17.85
CA PRO A 79 -8.86 20.01 -16.96
C PRO A 79 -9.27 21.48 -17.13
N LYS A 80 -10.57 21.71 -17.34
CA LYS A 80 -11.14 23.06 -17.43
C LYS A 80 -11.89 23.40 -16.16
N PHE A 81 -11.56 24.54 -15.59
CA PHE A 81 -12.26 25.14 -14.47
C PHE A 81 -13.23 26.20 -14.99
N SER A 82 -14.33 26.45 -14.27
CA SER A 82 -15.21 27.60 -14.56
C SER A 82 -14.47 28.93 -14.41
N ASP A 83 -13.46 28.97 -13.54
CA ASP A 83 -12.59 30.13 -13.35
C ASP A 83 -11.53 30.25 -14.47
N THR A 84 -11.61 31.33 -15.24
CA THR A 84 -10.71 31.61 -16.36
C THR A 84 -9.26 31.89 -15.94
N ASN A 85 -9.03 32.39 -14.72
CA ASN A 85 -7.68 32.61 -14.21
C ASN A 85 -7.00 31.29 -13.85
N LEU A 86 -7.73 30.31 -13.29
CA LEU A 86 -7.20 28.96 -13.06
C LEU A 86 -6.79 28.29 -14.37
N ASN A 87 -7.59 28.43 -15.43
CA ASN A 87 -7.24 27.93 -16.76
C ASN A 87 -5.98 28.59 -17.33
N LYS A 88 -5.78 29.89 -17.11
CA LYS A 88 -4.53 30.59 -17.48
C LYS A 88 -3.33 30.03 -16.72
N VAL A 89 -3.45 29.80 -15.41
CA VAL A 89 -2.37 29.20 -14.60
C VAL A 89 -1.99 27.81 -15.11
N ILE A 90 -2.97 26.97 -15.44
CA ILE A 90 -2.77 25.62 -15.99
C ILE A 90 -2.04 25.70 -17.34
N ASN A 91 -2.52 26.55 -18.26
CA ASN A 91 -1.91 26.71 -19.57
C ASN A 91 -0.48 27.23 -19.48
N ASN A 92 -0.21 28.20 -18.61
CA ASN A 92 1.13 28.72 -18.36
C ASN A 92 2.06 27.64 -17.79
N HIS A 93 1.57 26.80 -16.86
CA HIS A 93 2.34 25.68 -16.32
C HIS A 93 2.69 24.68 -17.43
N ILE A 94 1.71 24.29 -18.25
CA ILE A 94 1.93 23.38 -19.38
C ILE A 94 2.97 23.95 -20.34
N GLN A 95 2.84 25.21 -20.77
CA GLN A 95 3.81 25.84 -21.67
C GLN A 95 5.23 25.89 -21.07
N LYS A 96 5.34 26.16 -19.75
CA LYS A 96 6.64 26.23 -19.06
C LYS A 96 7.28 24.86 -18.87
N THR A 97 6.49 23.83 -18.61
CA THR A 97 6.98 22.51 -18.21
C THR A 97 6.94 21.48 -19.32
N HIS A 98 6.17 21.68 -20.39
CA HIS A 98 6.05 20.75 -21.50
C HIS A 98 6.19 21.52 -22.81
N THR A 99 7.30 21.29 -23.51
CA THR A 99 7.53 21.91 -24.82
C THR A 99 6.51 21.35 -25.82
N PRO A 100 5.76 22.20 -26.55
CA PRO A 100 4.92 21.73 -27.64
C PRO A 100 5.76 20.91 -28.63
N PRO A 101 5.19 19.88 -29.27
CA PRO A 101 5.89 19.15 -30.32
C PRO A 101 6.33 20.12 -31.43
N THR A 102 7.57 20.00 -31.92
CA THR A 102 7.99 20.71 -33.13
C THR A 102 7.43 20.03 -34.38
N VAL A 103 7.39 20.75 -35.50
CA VAL A 103 6.83 20.28 -36.79
C VAL A 103 7.49 18.97 -37.28
N ASP A 104 8.74 18.71 -36.89
CA ASP A 104 9.53 17.53 -37.27
C ASP A 104 9.32 16.30 -36.37
N ASP A 105 8.65 16.43 -35.22
CA ASP A 105 8.38 15.29 -34.34
C ASP A 105 7.17 14.50 -34.87
N GLN A 106 7.40 13.60 -35.83
CA GLN A 106 6.35 12.87 -36.56
C GLN A 106 5.41 12.00 -35.68
N THR A 107 5.75 11.77 -34.41
CA THR A 107 4.86 11.14 -33.41
C THR A 107 5.11 11.72 -32.01
N SER A 108 4.41 12.81 -31.70
CA SER A 108 4.40 13.39 -30.35
C SER A 108 2.98 13.45 -29.80
N TYR A 109 2.81 12.89 -28.61
CA TYR A 109 1.51 12.82 -27.92
C TYR A 109 1.66 13.40 -26.52
N GLN A 110 0.91 14.47 -26.25
CA GLN A 110 0.90 15.12 -24.94
C GLN A 110 -0.41 14.83 -24.20
N GLN A 111 -0.42 13.80 -23.35
CA GLN A 111 -1.58 13.47 -22.53
C GLN A 111 -1.47 13.99 -21.11
N PHE A 112 -2.16 15.09 -20.89
CA PHE A 112 -2.34 15.64 -19.56
C PHE A 112 -3.42 14.82 -18.82
N THR A 113 -3.05 13.93 -17.91
CA THR A 113 -4.02 13.21 -17.07
C THR A 113 -3.97 13.78 -15.67
N ALA A 114 -4.86 14.73 -15.37
CA ALA A 114 -5.07 15.18 -14.01
C ALA A 114 -5.68 14.03 -13.20
N ILE A 115 -4.94 13.52 -12.21
CA ILE A 115 -5.51 12.69 -11.14
C ILE A 115 -5.90 13.66 -10.03
N PRO A 116 -7.17 14.06 -9.93
CA PRO A 116 -7.52 15.14 -9.04
C PRO A 116 -7.61 14.59 -7.62
N PHE A 117 -6.74 15.09 -6.74
CA PHE A 117 -7.07 15.14 -5.33
C PHE A 117 -8.07 16.27 -5.14
N GLN A 118 -9.36 15.94 -5.05
CA GLN A 118 -10.43 16.93 -5.03
C GLN A 118 -10.79 17.31 -3.61
N SER A 119 -10.41 18.53 -3.24
CA SER A 119 -11.21 19.34 -2.34
C SER A 119 -11.78 20.52 -3.13
N SER A 120 -12.84 21.17 -2.63
CA SER A 120 -13.39 22.38 -3.26
C SER A 120 -12.37 23.54 -3.34
N SER A 121 -11.32 23.46 -2.52
CA SER A 121 -10.39 24.57 -2.22
C SER A 121 -8.96 24.30 -2.70
N PHE A 122 -8.64 23.07 -3.10
CA PHE A 122 -7.30 22.65 -3.48
C PHE A 122 -7.32 21.54 -4.52
N HIS A 123 -6.50 21.70 -5.55
CA HIS A 123 -6.29 20.69 -6.59
C HIS A 123 -4.82 20.38 -6.75
N ASN A 124 -4.49 19.10 -6.83
CA ASN A 124 -3.21 18.62 -7.31
C ASN A 124 -3.41 17.95 -8.67
N LEU A 125 -2.73 18.47 -9.70
CA LEU A 125 -2.78 17.98 -11.07
C LEU A 125 -1.42 17.40 -11.43
N LEU A 126 -1.42 16.19 -11.98
CA LEU A 126 -0.24 15.55 -12.53
C LEU A 126 -0.29 15.66 -14.06
N PHE A 127 0.82 16.04 -14.68
CA PHE A 127 0.93 16.21 -16.12
C PHE A 127 1.98 15.26 -16.65
N PHE A 128 1.58 14.40 -17.58
CA PHE A 128 2.46 13.50 -18.29
C PHE A 128 2.58 13.95 -19.74
N SER A 129 3.78 13.86 -20.32
CA SER A 129 3.96 14.04 -21.75
C SER A 129 4.96 13.03 -22.26
N GLN A 130 4.69 12.46 -23.43
CA GLN A 130 5.58 11.50 -24.06
C GLN A 130 5.83 11.90 -25.52
N THR A 131 7.09 12.17 -25.84
CA THR A 131 7.58 12.22 -27.21
C THR A 131 8.35 10.95 -27.51
N GLN A 132 8.72 10.73 -28.78
CA GLN A 132 9.43 9.54 -29.24
C GLN A 132 10.67 9.19 -28.40
N ASN A 133 11.35 10.21 -27.83
CA ASN A 133 12.57 10.04 -27.06
C ASN A 133 12.51 10.57 -25.61
N LYS A 134 11.39 11.15 -25.16
CA LYS A 134 11.32 11.80 -23.83
C LYS A 134 9.97 11.59 -23.17
N LYS A 135 9.99 11.00 -21.98
CA LYS A 135 8.86 11.01 -21.03
C LYS A 135 9.10 12.10 -19.98
N LYS A 136 8.11 12.94 -19.73
CA LYS A 136 8.18 13.98 -18.71
C LYS A 136 6.95 13.93 -17.83
N LEU A 137 7.19 14.09 -16.53
CA LEU A 137 6.17 14.20 -15.51
C LEU A 137 6.37 15.54 -14.80
N SER A 138 5.29 16.26 -14.54
CA SER A 138 5.30 17.46 -13.69
C SER A 138 4.04 17.50 -12.85
N SER A 139 4.10 18.15 -11.69
CA SER A 139 2.90 18.38 -10.88
C SER A 139 2.62 19.87 -10.69
N LEU A 140 1.34 20.19 -10.57
CA LEU A 140 0.83 21.52 -10.31
C LEU A 140 -0.12 21.46 -9.13
N PHE A 141 0.11 22.34 -8.17
CA PHE A 141 -0.73 22.51 -7.00
C PHE A 141 -1.48 23.83 -7.14
N LEU A 142 -2.79 23.81 -6.95
CA LEU A 142 -3.66 24.97 -7.09
C LEU A 142 -4.41 25.20 -5.78
N ASP A 143 -4.34 26.42 -5.27
CA ASP A 143 -5.26 26.92 -4.25
C ASP A 143 -6.37 27.69 -4.97
N THR A 144 -7.59 27.15 -4.95
CA THR A 144 -8.73 27.73 -5.70
C THR A 144 -9.37 28.89 -4.95
N ILE A 145 -9.15 29.00 -3.64
CA ILE A 145 -9.59 30.14 -2.83
C ILE A 145 -8.71 31.36 -3.17
N GLN A 146 -7.39 31.15 -3.15
CA GLN A 146 -6.41 32.21 -3.44
C GLN A 146 -6.13 32.36 -4.94
N LYS A 147 -6.74 31.52 -5.78
CA LYS A 147 -6.62 31.51 -7.25
C LYS A 147 -5.17 31.50 -7.76
N LYS A 148 -4.30 30.74 -7.09
CA LYS A 148 -2.86 30.73 -7.39
C LYS A 148 -2.27 29.33 -7.40
N SER A 149 -1.15 29.17 -8.11
CA SER A 149 -0.33 27.97 -8.01
C SER A 149 0.50 27.97 -6.73
N LEU A 150 0.67 26.78 -6.14
CA LEU A 150 1.52 26.55 -4.98
C LEU A 150 2.78 25.77 -5.38
N ARG A 151 3.88 26.00 -4.66
CA ARG A 151 5.04 25.10 -4.74
C ARG A 151 4.72 23.82 -3.96
N PRO A 152 5.14 22.63 -4.41
CA PRO A 152 4.80 21.37 -3.75
C PRO A 152 5.11 21.37 -2.24
N LEU A 153 6.27 21.90 -1.85
CA LEU A 153 6.72 21.93 -0.46
C LEU A 153 6.06 23.03 0.38
N SER A 154 5.41 24.01 -0.24
CA SER A 154 4.73 25.11 0.49
C SER A 154 3.47 24.65 1.25
N LEU A 155 3.08 23.38 1.08
CA LEU A 155 2.02 22.74 1.85
C LEU A 155 2.46 22.35 3.25
N PHE A 156 3.76 22.27 3.52
CA PHE A 156 4.31 21.75 4.75
C PHE A 156 4.84 22.88 5.65
N ALA A 157 4.64 22.75 6.96
CA ALA A 157 5.03 23.76 7.95
C ALA A 157 6.55 23.89 8.09
N GLU A 158 7.26 22.76 7.96
CA GLU A 158 8.72 22.68 8.09
C GLU A 158 9.30 21.94 6.87
N PRO A 159 9.41 22.62 5.71
CA PRO A 159 9.73 21.96 4.44
C PRO A 159 11.11 21.28 4.45
N GLU A 160 12.11 21.83 5.15
CA GLU A 160 13.44 21.22 5.25
C GLU A 160 13.42 19.91 6.06
N LEU A 161 12.72 19.89 7.20
CA LEU A 161 12.55 18.69 8.01
C LEU A 161 11.75 17.63 7.26
N PHE A 162 10.69 18.07 6.58
CA PHE A 162 9.88 17.18 5.74
C PHE A 162 10.71 16.55 4.61
N ILE A 163 11.53 17.34 3.92
CA ILE A 163 12.45 16.84 2.88
C ILE A 163 13.41 15.77 3.44
N ARG A 164 13.99 15.98 4.63
CA ARG A 164 14.87 14.98 5.26
C ARG A 164 14.16 13.67 5.54
N GLN A 165 12.90 13.73 5.98
CA GLN A 165 12.10 12.53 6.22
C GLN A 165 11.75 11.78 4.94
N ILE A 166 11.25 12.47 3.91
CA ILE A 166 10.90 11.82 2.63
C ILE A 166 12.16 11.30 1.92
N SER A 167 13.30 11.97 2.06
CA SER A 167 14.61 11.50 1.60
C SER A 167 14.97 10.14 2.19
N SER A 168 14.92 10.02 3.52
CA SER A 168 15.17 8.75 4.22
C SER A 168 14.21 7.64 3.80
N ILE A 169 12.91 7.96 3.68
CA ILE A 169 11.88 7.02 3.23
C ILE A 169 12.15 6.54 1.81
N CYS A 170 12.45 7.45 0.88
CA CYS A 170 12.68 7.14 -0.52
C CYS A 170 13.94 6.30 -0.72
N SER A 171 15.05 6.67 -0.05
CA SER A 171 16.30 5.92 -0.09
C SER A 171 16.11 4.49 0.43
N SER A 172 15.50 4.35 1.61
CA SER A 172 15.20 3.05 2.22
C SER A 172 14.29 2.19 1.36
N TYR A 173 13.24 2.79 0.78
CA TYR A 173 12.30 2.10 -0.10
C TYR A 173 13.00 1.54 -1.34
N LEU A 174 13.79 2.37 -2.03
CA LEU A 174 14.50 1.96 -3.24
C LEU A 174 15.47 0.83 -2.95
N GLN A 175 16.31 0.95 -1.92
CA GLN A 175 17.27 -0.09 -1.52
C GLN A 175 16.58 -1.42 -1.18
N THR A 176 15.46 -1.35 -0.46
CA THR A 176 14.72 -2.53 -0.02
C THR A 176 14.00 -3.22 -1.17
N LYS A 177 13.38 -2.43 -2.06
CA LYS A 177 12.58 -2.96 -3.17
C LYS A 177 13.43 -3.42 -4.34
N PHE A 178 14.54 -2.76 -4.59
CA PHE A 178 15.42 -3.03 -5.72
C PHE A 178 16.87 -3.29 -5.32
N PRO A 179 17.14 -4.19 -4.35
CA PRO A 179 18.49 -4.39 -3.81
C PRO A 179 19.48 -4.82 -4.88
N GLN A 180 19.01 -5.56 -5.89
CA GLN A 180 19.84 -6.04 -7.00
C GLN A 180 20.26 -4.92 -7.97
N LYS A 181 19.59 -3.76 -7.95
CA LYS A 181 19.86 -2.63 -8.86
C LYS A 181 20.99 -1.72 -8.36
N PHE A 182 21.38 -1.82 -7.09
CA PHE A 182 22.39 -0.95 -6.45
C PHE A 182 23.74 -1.64 -6.20
N LYS A 183 24.12 -2.60 -7.06
CA LYS A 183 25.39 -3.34 -6.93
C LYS A 183 26.62 -2.54 -7.35
N THR A 184 26.47 -1.70 -8.38
CA THR A 184 27.55 -0.87 -8.93
C THR A 184 27.65 0.47 -8.19
N GLU A 185 28.84 1.05 -8.11
CA GLU A 185 29.06 2.38 -7.51
C GLU A 185 28.20 3.46 -8.16
N SER A 186 28.08 3.48 -9.50
CA SER A 186 27.25 4.45 -10.22
C SER A 186 25.77 4.39 -9.82
N ALA A 187 25.26 3.20 -9.49
CA ALA A 187 23.88 3.03 -9.04
C ALA A 187 23.69 3.48 -7.58
N LYS A 188 24.69 3.25 -6.72
CA LYS A 188 24.69 3.75 -5.34
C LYS A 188 24.77 5.28 -5.31
N LEU A 189 25.67 5.87 -6.11
CA LEU A 189 25.79 7.31 -6.26
C LEU A 189 24.51 7.93 -6.81
N TRP A 190 23.87 7.30 -7.81
CA TRP A 190 22.57 7.75 -8.31
C TRP A 190 21.50 7.74 -7.22
N LEU A 191 21.45 6.69 -6.40
CA LEU A 191 20.51 6.63 -5.27
C LEU A 191 20.77 7.76 -4.27
N GLU A 192 22.02 7.93 -3.85
CA GLU A 192 22.42 8.97 -2.89
C GLU A 192 22.06 10.36 -3.41
N THR A 193 22.43 10.67 -4.66
CA THR A 193 22.16 11.97 -5.28
C THR A 193 20.67 12.22 -5.54
N THR A 194 19.93 11.20 -6.00
CA THR A 194 18.50 11.33 -6.35
C THR A 194 17.60 11.37 -5.12
N THR A 195 18.02 10.74 -4.02
CA THR A 195 17.26 10.77 -2.76
C THR A 195 17.83 11.73 -1.74
N ALA A 196 18.91 12.47 -2.06
CA ALA A 196 19.46 13.49 -1.19
C ALA A 196 18.37 14.49 -0.76
N PRO A 197 18.42 15.01 0.48
CA PRO A 197 17.41 15.89 1.05
C PRO A 197 17.48 17.32 0.45
N GLU A 198 17.31 17.42 -0.86
CA GLU A 198 17.32 18.65 -1.63
C GLU A 198 15.97 18.86 -2.31
N GLU A 199 15.44 20.08 -2.29
CA GLU A 199 14.13 20.41 -2.90
C GLU A 199 14.03 19.99 -4.37
N LYS A 200 15.14 20.12 -5.13
CA LYS A 200 15.20 19.73 -6.55
C LYS A 200 14.86 18.26 -6.81
N ASN A 201 15.09 17.39 -5.83
CA ASN A 201 14.82 15.96 -5.92
C ASN A 201 13.36 15.60 -5.63
N PHE A 202 12.60 16.51 -5.00
CA PHE A 202 11.22 16.27 -4.55
C PHE A 202 10.23 17.26 -5.18
N GLN A 203 10.44 17.62 -6.44
CA GLN A 203 9.57 18.56 -7.16
C GLN A 203 8.30 17.93 -7.73
N THR A 204 8.32 16.62 -8.01
CA THR A 204 7.17 15.92 -8.60
C THR A 204 6.44 15.12 -7.53
N LEU A 205 5.51 15.80 -6.85
CA LEU A 205 4.65 15.23 -5.82
C LEU A 205 3.21 15.18 -6.30
N SER A 206 2.48 14.14 -5.89
CA SER A 206 1.03 14.12 -6.05
C SER A 206 0.31 13.46 -4.86
N PHE A 207 -1.01 13.58 -4.79
CA PHE A 207 -1.80 12.93 -3.75
C PHE A 207 -2.76 11.90 -4.33
N ALA A 208 -2.88 10.76 -3.67
CA ALA A 208 -3.94 9.79 -3.92
C ALA A 208 -5.25 10.26 -3.27
N SER A 209 -6.39 9.71 -3.69
CA SER A 209 -7.72 10.09 -3.19
C SER A 209 -7.91 9.92 -1.68
N ASN A 210 -7.13 9.03 -1.05
CA ASN A 210 -7.13 8.81 0.40
C ASN A 210 -6.14 9.73 1.16
N GLY A 211 -5.53 10.71 0.49
CA GLY A 211 -4.59 11.67 1.06
C GLY A 211 -3.13 11.20 1.09
N ASP A 212 -2.84 9.98 0.65
CA ASP A 212 -1.45 9.50 0.64
C ASP A 212 -0.60 10.30 -0.35
N LEU A 213 0.61 10.65 0.05
CA LEU A 213 1.56 11.34 -0.81
C LEU A 213 2.24 10.33 -1.73
N LEU A 214 2.31 10.67 -3.01
CA LEU A 214 3.06 9.98 -4.04
C LEU A 214 4.27 10.84 -4.40
N VAL A 215 5.46 10.31 -4.13
CA VAL A 215 6.74 10.93 -4.53
C VAL A 215 7.18 10.28 -5.84
N TRP A 216 7.32 11.07 -6.89
CA TRP A 216 7.73 10.57 -8.21
C TRP A 216 9.21 10.81 -8.44
N ILE A 217 9.95 9.72 -8.60
CA ILE A 217 11.39 9.72 -8.87
C ILE A 217 11.60 9.37 -10.34
N LYS A 218 12.32 10.26 -11.03
CA LYS A 218 12.71 10.07 -12.42
C LYS A 218 13.85 9.03 -12.50
N PRO A 219 13.69 7.92 -13.23
CA PRO A 219 14.80 7.03 -13.48
C PRO A 219 15.78 7.68 -14.47
N GLU A 220 17.02 7.89 -14.06
CA GLU A 220 18.09 8.29 -14.97
C GLU A 220 19.04 7.12 -15.29
N LEU A 221 18.82 5.97 -14.67
CA LEU A 221 19.50 4.71 -14.95
C LEU A 221 18.69 3.89 -15.96
N LYS A 222 19.35 3.39 -17.03
CA LYS A 222 18.79 2.39 -17.98
C LYS A 222 18.15 1.17 -17.29
N ALA A 223 18.50 0.92 -16.03
CA ALA A 223 18.01 -0.19 -15.23
C ALA A 223 16.53 -0.03 -14.79
N PHE A 224 15.93 1.15 -14.95
CA PHE A 224 14.52 1.41 -14.65
C PHE A 224 13.80 1.93 -15.90
N PRO A 225 12.77 1.22 -16.41
CA PRO A 225 12.14 1.56 -17.68
C PRO A 225 11.19 2.76 -17.60
N ASP A 226 10.71 3.12 -16.41
CA ASP A 226 9.72 4.19 -16.20
C ASP A 226 9.76 4.79 -14.78
N TRP A 227 9.06 5.93 -14.62
CA TRP A 227 8.94 6.68 -13.35
C TRP A 227 8.62 5.78 -12.16
N ILE A 228 9.33 5.98 -11.05
CA ILE A 228 9.07 5.28 -9.79
C ILE A 228 8.18 6.18 -8.94
N ASN A 229 7.00 5.71 -8.54
CA ASN A 229 6.23 6.35 -7.48
C ASN A 229 6.48 5.64 -6.14
N ILE A 230 6.68 6.43 -5.09
CA ILE A 230 6.81 5.97 -3.71
C ILE A 230 5.63 6.54 -2.93
N ARG A 231 4.80 5.65 -2.39
CA ARG A 231 3.59 6.01 -1.64
C ARG A 231 3.92 6.16 -0.15
N ILE A 232 3.63 7.33 0.40
CA ILE A 232 3.78 7.66 1.82
C ILE A 232 2.39 7.88 2.42
N PRO A 233 1.97 7.07 3.41
CA PRO A 233 0.64 7.17 4.00
C PRO A 233 0.30 8.57 4.55
N TYR A 234 -0.93 9.04 4.34
CA TYR A 234 -1.43 10.35 4.77
C TYR A 234 -1.17 10.58 6.26
N ARG A 235 -1.39 9.56 7.09
CA ARG A 235 -1.13 9.62 8.54
C ARG A 235 0.31 10.00 8.90
N LYS A 236 1.29 9.66 8.07
CA LYS A 236 2.71 9.99 8.31
C LYS A 236 3.03 11.43 7.92
N ILE A 237 2.31 11.99 6.94
CA ILE A 237 2.57 13.34 6.43
C ILE A 237 1.65 14.39 7.04
N LYS A 238 0.47 14.01 7.57
CA LYS A 238 -0.52 14.92 8.15
C LYS A 238 0.06 15.88 9.19
N PRO A 239 0.91 15.44 10.15
CA PRO A 239 1.51 16.34 11.14
C PRO A 239 2.39 17.43 10.51
N HIS A 240 2.91 17.19 9.31
CA HIS A 240 3.78 18.13 8.60
C HIS A 240 3.01 19.10 7.70
N ILE A 241 1.75 18.82 7.36
CA ILE A 241 0.92 19.69 6.52
C ILE A 241 0.46 20.90 7.34
N LEU A 242 0.58 22.10 6.77
CA LEU A 242 0.11 23.34 7.40
C LEU A 242 -1.37 23.21 7.80
N PRO A 243 -1.77 23.62 9.02
CA PRO A 243 -3.14 23.45 9.52
C PRO A 243 -4.23 23.91 8.54
N ARG A 244 -4.02 25.05 7.86
CA ARG A 244 -4.95 25.59 6.86
C ARG A 244 -5.23 24.67 5.67
N TYR A 245 -4.31 23.77 5.34
CA TYR A 245 -4.45 22.83 4.23
C TYR A 245 -4.96 21.47 4.69
N GLN A 246 -4.84 21.12 5.98
CA GLN A 246 -5.27 19.80 6.48
C GLN A 246 -6.77 19.52 6.26
N SER A 247 -7.60 20.57 6.29
CA SER A 247 -9.04 20.47 6.01
C SER A 247 -9.37 20.12 4.56
N TYR A 248 -8.42 20.27 3.64
CA TYR A 248 -8.58 19.91 2.23
C TYR A 248 -8.29 18.44 1.97
N PHE A 249 -7.69 17.76 2.94
CA PHE A 249 -7.43 16.33 2.83
C PHE A 249 -8.63 15.55 3.32
N PRO A 250 -8.87 14.33 2.78
CA PRO A 250 -9.90 13.49 3.33
C PRO A 250 -9.60 13.35 4.84
N PRO A 251 -10.63 13.31 5.69
CA PRO A 251 -10.41 12.86 7.05
C PRO A 251 -9.65 11.55 6.95
N ILE A 252 -8.75 11.30 7.90
CA ILE A 252 -8.14 9.97 7.99
C ILE A 252 -9.32 9.02 8.22
N THR A 253 -9.84 8.44 7.15
CA THR A 253 -10.74 7.30 7.17
C THR A 253 -9.83 6.12 7.41
N THR A 254 -9.24 6.07 8.59
CA THR A 254 -9.15 4.79 9.24
C THR A 254 -10.57 4.20 9.13
N ASN A 255 -10.71 2.92 8.85
CA ASN A 255 -11.84 2.17 9.41
C ASN A 255 -11.71 2.14 10.95
N THR A 256 -11.42 3.28 11.57
CA THR A 256 -11.53 3.52 12.98
C THR A 256 -12.84 4.25 13.07
N ALA A 257 -13.82 3.57 13.65
CA ALA A 257 -14.99 4.22 14.23
C ALA A 257 -14.57 5.51 14.95
N PRO A 258 -15.48 6.50 15.14
CA PRO A 258 -15.20 7.66 15.99
C PRO A 258 -14.41 7.23 17.22
N THR A 259 -13.31 7.92 17.52
CA THR A 259 -12.36 7.58 18.60
C THR A 259 -13.13 7.09 19.81
N VAL A 260 -13.11 5.77 19.99
CA VAL A 260 -13.94 5.12 21.00
C VAL A 260 -13.32 5.43 22.34
N ASP A 261 -14.00 6.22 23.16
CA ASP A 261 -13.58 6.49 24.52
C ASP A 261 -13.77 5.21 25.36
N CYS A 262 -12.67 4.47 25.55
CA CYS A 262 -12.67 3.20 26.28
C CYS A 262 -12.81 3.36 27.79
N THR A 263 -12.81 4.61 28.29
CA THR A 263 -13.21 4.91 29.68
C THR A 263 -14.74 4.91 29.84
N LYS A 264 -15.47 5.21 28.76
CA LYS A 264 -16.95 5.26 28.74
C LYS A 264 -17.61 4.03 28.13
N GLN A 265 -16.90 3.30 27.27
CA GLN A 265 -17.43 2.12 26.59
C GLN A 265 -16.71 0.85 27.02
N LYS A 266 -17.40 -0.30 26.91
CA LYS A 266 -16.81 -1.62 27.15
C LYS A 266 -15.93 -2.02 25.96
N CYS A 267 -14.75 -1.41 25.84
CA CYS A 267 -13.82 -1.72 24.76
C CYS A 267 -13.16 -3.08 24.92
N ILE A 268 -12.97 -3.77 23.80
CA ILE A 268 -12.18 -5.01 23.69
C ILE A 268 -11.41 -5.00 22.37
N SER A 269 -10.27 -5.68 22.33
CA SER A 269 -9.53 -5.90 21.09
C SER A 269 -9.45 -7.38 20.74
N ILE A 270 -9.83 -7.72 19.51
CA ILE A 270 -9.69 -9.06 18.96
C ILE A 270 -8.38 -9.16 18.18
N THR A 271 -7.57 -10.16 18.52
CA THR A 271 -6.22 -10.32 17.95
C THR A 271 -6.04 -11.72 17.38
N PHE A 272 -5.27 -11.82 16.30
CA PHE A 272 -5.04 -13.06 15.57
C PHE A 272 -3.55 -13.32 15.40
N ASP A 273 -3.07 -14.48 15.86
CA ASP A 273 -1.67 -14.89 15.79
C ASP A 273 -1.43 -15.92 14.65
N ASP A 274 -0.16 -16.10 14.32
CA ASP A 274 0.40 -17.11 13.40
C ASP A 274 0.12 -16.95 11.90
N GLY A 275 -0.66 -15.95 11.51
CA GLY A 275 -0.86 -15.58 10.12
C GLY A 275 0.36 -14.91 9.46
N PRO A 276 0.23 -14.53 8.17
CA PRO A 276 -0.97 -14.72 7.35
C PRO A 276 -1.04 -16.10 6.69
N ARG A 277 -2.26 -16.59 6.46
CA ARG A 277 -2.54 -17.78 5.63
C ARG A 277 -3.63 -17.43 4.63
N ARG A 278 -3.27 -17.24 3.36
CA ARG A 278 -4.14 -16.67 2.30
C ARG A 278 -5.59 -17.17 2.33
N ARG A 279 -5.81 -18.47 2.46
CA ARG A 279 -7.17 -19.05 2.54
C ARG A 279 -7.95 -18.51 3.76
N PHE A 280 -7.40 -18.65 4.95
CA PHE A 280 -8.08 -18.28 6.20
C PHE A 280 -8.16 -16.76 6.37
N SER A 281 -7.07 -16.04 6.09
CA SER A 281 -7.06 -14.59 6.20
C SER A 281 -8.08 -13.94 5.26
N ASN A 282 -8.25 -14.43 4.02
CA ASN A 282 -9.32 -13.92 3.13
C ASN A 282 -10.74 -14.18 3.66
N GLN A 283 -11.00 -15.34 4.26
CA GLN A 283 -12.31 -15.62 4.87
C GLN A 283 -12.56 -14.73 6.08
N LEU A 284 -11.56 -14.57 6.94
CA LEU A 284 -11.62 -13.72 8.11
C LEU A 284 -11.86 -12.25 7.73
N LEU A 285 -11.14 -11.74 6.74
CA LEU A 285 -11.33 -10.37 6.24
C LEU A 285 -12.78 -10.11 5.80
N ARG A 286 -13.41 -11.05 5.07
CA ARG A 286 -14.83 -10.91 4.69
C ARG A 286 -15.75 -10.82 5.90
N ILE A 287 -15.48 -11.62 6.95
CA ILE A 287 -16.25 -11.58 8.20
C ILE A 287 -16.05 -10.24 8.90
N LEU A 288 -14.80 -9.82 9.11
CA LEU A 288 -14.48 -8.58 9.82
C LEU A 288 -15.04 -7.35 9.10
N GLN A 289 -14.97 -7.31 7.76
CA GLN A 289 -15.55 -6.24 6.94
C GLN A 289 -17.09 -6.24 7.02
N LYS A 290 -17.74 -7.41 6.92
CA LYS A 290 -19.19 -7.53 7.07
C LYS A 290 -19.68 -6.99 8.41
N HIS A 291 -18.90 -7.22 9.47
CA HIS A 291 -19.22 -6.75 10.82
C HIS A 291 -18.69 -5.35 11.13
N GLN A 292 -17.90 -4.75 10.23
CA GLN A 292 -17.27 -3.44 10.38
C GLN A 292 -16.55 -3.29 11.72
N ILE A 293 -15.76 -4.30 12.11
CA ILE A 293 -14.96 -4.23 13.34
C ILE A 293 -13.47 -4.11 13.01
N PRO A 294 -12.70 -3.36 13.81
CA PRO A 294 -11.24 -3.40 13.76
C PRO A 294 -10.72 -4.70 14.37
N ALA A 295 -9.49 -5.06 14.01
CA ALA A 295 -8.77 -6.22 14.51
C ALA A 295 -7.26 -6.01 14.37
N THR A 296 -6.47 -6.76 15.15
CA THR A 296 -5.00 -6.73 15.08
C THR A 296 -4.42 -8.10 14.74
N PHE A 297 -3.49 -8.16 13.79
CA PHE A 297 -2.88 -9.40 13.31
C PHE A 297 -1.40 -9.46 13.72
N PHE A 298 -1.03 -10.38 14.60
CA PHE A 298 0.35 -10.69 14.94
C PHE A 298 0.89 -11.73 13.95
N MET A 299 1.70 -11.26 13.01
CA MET A 299 2.13 -12.08 11.88
C MET A 299 3.54 -12.65 12.04
N LEU A 300 3.74 -13.87 11.53
CA LEU A 300 5.04 -14.51 11.42
C LEU A 300 5.79 -13.98 10.20
N GLY A 301 7.01 -13.49 10.41
CA GLY A 301 7.78 -12.82 9.36
C GLY A 301 8.06 -13.69 8.13
N HIS A 302 8.29 -15.00 8.30
CA HIS A 302 8.47 -15.89 7.15
C HIS A 302 7.22 -16.01 6.29
N LEU A 303 6.03 -16.05 6.89
CA LEU A 303 4.76 -16.11 6.15
C LEU A 303 4.45 -14.77 5.47
N VAL A 304 4.83 -13.65 6.09
CA VAL A 304 4.77 -12.33 5.45
C VAL A 304 5.71 -12.27 4.24
N GLN A 305 6.91 -12.84 4.34
CA GLN A 305 7.85 -12.90 3.22
C GLN A 305 7.34 -13.82 2.10
N ASP A 306 6.71 -14.94 2.45
CA ASP A 306 6.17 -15.90 1.48
C ASP A 306 4.91 -15.36 0.78
N ASP A 307 4.11 -14.55 1.47
CA ASP A 307 2.89 -13.91 0.93
C ASP A 307 2.78 -12.43 1.37
N PRO A 308 3.54 -11.52 0.76
CA PRO A 308 3.49 -10.10 1.09
C PRO A 308 2.19 -9.43 0.62
N GLU A 309 1.53 -9.97 -0.40
CA GLU A 309 0.29 -9.42 -0.95
C GLU A 309 -0.89 -9.56 0.02
N ILE A 310 -1.06 -10.72 0.67
CA ILE A 310 -2.15 -10.87 1.66
C ILE A 310 -1.90 -9.94 2.86
N THR A 311 -0.63 -9.78 3.27
CA THR A 311 -0.24 -8.86 4.34
C THR A 311 -0.59 -7.42 3.96
N LYS A 312 -0.23 -7.00 2.74
CA LYS A 312 -0.58 -5.69 2.20
C LYS A 312 -2.10 -5.49 2.15
N LYS A 313 -2.86 -6.50 1.71
CA LYS A 313 -4.32 -6.44 1.68
C LYS A 313 -4.93 -6.23 3.05
N ILE A 314 -4.44 -6.95 4.08
CA ILE A 314 -4.88 -6.78 5.47
C ILE A 314 -4.63 -5.34 5.92
N HIS A 315 -3.46 -4.78 5.62
CA HIS A 315 -3.09 -3.40 5.94
C HIS A 315 -3.94 -2.36 5.21
N ASP A 316 -4.10 -2.49 3.89
CA ASP A 316 -4.86 -1.56 3.05
C ASP A 316 -6.34 -1.48 3.46
N LEU A 317 -6.88 -2.56 4.02
CA LEU A 317 -8.25 -2.62 4.57
C LEU A 317 -8.38 -1.93 5.94
N GLY A 318 -7.28 -1.43 6.50
CA GLY A 318 -7.24 -0.68 7.75
C GLY A 318 -7.02 -1.51 9.00
N TYR A 319 -6.71 -2.81 8.87
CA TYR A 319 -6.40 -3.65 10.04
C TYR A 319 -4.98 -3.40 10.54
N GLU A 320 -4.81 -3.49 11.86
CA GLU A 320 -3.52 -3.29 12.50
C GLU A 320 -2.65 -4.53 12.34
N ILE A 321 -1.36 -4.34 12.02
CA ILE A 321 -0.40 -5.44 11.86
C ILE A 321 0.70 -5.30 12.91
N ALA A 322 0.94 -6.39 13.61
CA ALA A 322 1.90 -6.53 14.69
C ALA A 322 2.88 -7.69 14.41
N ASN A 323 4.00 -7.71 15.14
CA ASN A 323 5.10 -8.65 14.93
C ASN A 323 4.95 -9.90 15.84
N HIS A 324 5.00 -11.10 15.26
CA HIS A 324 4.94 -12.36 16.02
C HIS A 324 6.21 -13.21 15.94
N SER A 325 7.38 -12.59 15.78
CA SER A 325 8.66 -13.25 15.46
C SER A 325 8.76 -13.76 14.02
N TRP A 326 9.95 -14.25 13.65
CA TRP A 326 10.21 -14.71 12.30
C TRP A 326 9.58 -16.07 12.05
N ASN A 327 9.84 -17.04 12.93
CA ASN A 327 9.41 -18.44 12.76
C ASN A 327 8.97 -19.09 14.07
N HIS A 328 8.26 -18.32 14.91
CA HIS A 328 7.58 -18.80 16.12
C HIS A 328 8.53 -19.43 17.16
N LYS A 329 9.77 -18.93 17.26
CA LYS A 329 10.73 -19.41 18.25
C LYS A 329 10.44 -18.83 19.63
N ASN A 330 10.52 -19.68 20.65
CA ASN A 330 10.34 -19.29 22.05
C ASN A 330 11.44 -18.30 22.49
N PHE A 331 11.07 -17.04 22.77
CA PHE A 331 12.05 -16.00 23.15
C PHE A 331 12.73 -16.28 24.49
N ALA A 332 12.10 -17.02 25.41
CA ALA A 332 12.73 -17.42 26.67
C ALA A 332 13.93 -18.37 26.46
N GLN A 333 14.01 -19.06 25.32
CA GLN A 333 15.11 -19.98 24.99
C GLN A 333 16.17 -19.35 24.08
N LEU A 334 15.96 -18.12 23.59
CA LEU A 334 16.89 -17.44 22.71
C LEU A 334 17.91 -16.58 23.48
N SER A 335 19.08 -16.41 22.88
CA SER A 335 19.97 -15.30 23.23
C SER A 335 19.38 -13.98 22.74
N ARG A 336 19.76 -12.87 23.38
CA ARG A 336 19.36 -11.51 22.99
C ARG A 336 19.52 -11.27 21.48
N TYR A 337 20.68 -11.63 20.93
CA TYR A 337 20.96 -11.48 19.50
C TYR A 337 19.99 -12.27 18.61
N LYS A 338 19.75 -13.56 18.91
CA LYS A 338 18.86 -14.41 18.12
C LYS A 338 17.42 -13.91 18.17
N MET A 339 16.97 -13.41 19.32
CA MET A 339 15.65 -12.81 19.51
C MET A 339 15.49 -11.50 18.75
N LEU A 340 16.45 -10.57 18.84
CA LEU A 340 16.43 -9.33 18.04
C LEU A 340 16.42 -9.62 16.55
N LYS A 341 17.15 -10.65 16.10
CA LYS A 341 17.12 -11.10 14.71
C LYS A 341 15.73 -11.59 14.28
N GLN A 342 14.97 -12.25 15.16
CA GLN A 342 13.59 -12.65 14.86
C GLN A 342 12.68 -11.45 14.65
N ILE A 343 12.80 -10.44 15.52
CA ILE A 343 11.95 -9.25 15.51
C ILE A 343 12.30 -8.37 14.32
N ASN A 344 13.57 -7.97 14.17
CA ASN A 344 14.01 -7.05 13.12
C ASN A 344 13.77 -7.61 11.71
N ARG A 345 13.96 -8.92 11.52
CA ARG A 345 13.69 -9.56 10.22
C ARG A 345 12.20 -9.55 9.89
N THR A 346 11.35 -9.75 10.90
CA THR A 346 9.89 -9.70 10.75
C THR A 346 9.40 -8.29 10.49
N ASP A 347 9.95 -7.30 11.19
CA ASP A 347 9.68 -5.88 10.94
C ASP A 347 10.06 -5.49 9.51
N GLY A 348 11.22 -5.96 9.03
CA GLY A 348 11.66 -5.72 7.65
C GLY A 348 10.70 -6.31 6.62
N ALA A 349 10.20 -7.54 6.84
CA ALA A 349 9.22 -8.16 5.95
C ALA A 349 7.87 -7.41 5.97
N ILE A 350 7.38 -7.01 7.15
CA ILE A 350 6.13 -6.24 7.27
C ILE A 350 6.30 -4.84 6.66
N LEU A 351 7.43 -4.18 6.88
CA LEU A 351 7.75 -2.89 6.26
C LEU A 351 7.78 -3.01 4.72
N ALA A 352 8.41 -4.06 4.18
CA ALA A 352 8.45 -4.30 2.75
C ALA A 352 7.05 -4.54 2.16
N ALA A 353 6.17 -5.25 2.89
CA ALA A 353 4.80 -5.53 2.44
C ALA A 353 3.86 -4.32 2.57
N THR A 354 4.03 -3.49 3.61
CA THR A 354 3.00 -2.51 4.03
C THR A 354 3.46 -1.05 4.02
N GLY A 355 4.77 -0.79 3.90
CA GLY A 355 5.35 0.55 4.07
C GLY A 355 5.33 1.05 5.52
N THR A 356 4.99 0.19 6.49
CA THR A 356 4.93 0.53 7.92
C THR A 356 5.67 -0.45 8.81
N ILE A 357 6.31 0.08 9.86
CA ILE A 357 6.95 -0.72 10.90
C ILE A 357 5.90 -0.97 12.00
N PRO A 358 5.71 -2.23 12.45
CA PRO A 358 4.82 -2.54 13.56
C PRO A 358 5.18 -1.80 14.85
N GLN A 359 4.20 -1.30 15.60
CA GLN A 359 4.43 -0.71 16.93
C GLN A 359 4.43 -1.78 18.04
N PHE A 360 3.82 -2.92 17.77
CA PHE A 360 3.62 -4.00 18.74
C PHE A 360 4.33 -5.28 18.33
N TYR A 361 4.76 -6.04 19.34
CA TYR A 361 5.16 -7.42 19.18
C TYR A 361 4.56 -8.32 20.25
N ARG A 362 4.30 -9.58 19.90
CA ARG A 362 3.87 -10.62 20.84
C ARG A 362 4.88 -11.76 20.80
N PRO A 363 5.50 -12.13 21.93
CA PRO A 363 6.42 -13.26 21.96
C PRO A 363 5.64 -14.58 21.74
N PRO A 364 6.13 -15.49 20.87
CA PRO A 364 5.58 -16.83 20.72
C PRO A 364 5.38 -17.51 22.08
N TYR A 365 4.25 -18.20 22.23
CA TYR A 365 3.84 -18.88 23.48
C TYR A 365 3.67 -17.95 24.70
N GLY A 366 3.72 -16.62 24.53
CA GLY A 366 3.82 -15.69 25.66
C GLY A 366 5.14 -15.82 26.45
N ALA A 367 6.15 -16.50 25.88
CA ALA A 367 7.34 -16.90 26.61
C ALA A 367 8.50 -15.94 26.36
N PHE A 368 8.92 -15.23 27.40
CA PHE A 368 10.02 -14.26 27.35
C PHE A 368 10.80 -14.19 28.67
N LYS A 369 12.02 -13.66 28.63
CA LYS A 369 12.78 -13.32 29.85
C LYS A 369 12.40 -11.91 30.29
N SER A 370 12.28 -11.68 31.59
CA SER A 370 11.86 -10.37 32.15
C SER A 370 12.64 -9.19 31.55
N ARG A 371 13.93 -9.31 31.25
CA ARG A 371 14.73 -8.20 30.70
C ARG A 371 14.43 -7.81 29.25
N ILE A 372 13.53 -8.49 28.54
CA ILE A 372 13.28 -8.26 27.10
C ILE A 372 12.73 -6.86 26.79
N PHE A 373 11.89 -6.29 27.64
CA PHE A 373 11.23 -5.01 27.38
C PHE A 373 12.22 -3.84 27.28
N LYS A 374 13.38 -3.94 27.95
CA LYS A 374 14.46 -2.94 27.86
C LYS A 374 15.24 -3.01 26.54
N LEU A 375 15.07 -4.10 25.78
CA LEU A 375 15.87 -4.36 24.58
C LEU A 375 15.28 -3.73 23.32
N ILE A 376 14.00 -3.34 23.36
CA ILE A 376 13.23 -2.83 22.22
C ILE A 376 12.32 -1.70 22.72
N PRO A 377 12.90 -0.58 23.17
CA PRO A 377 12.14 0.50 23.82
C PRO A 377 11.09 1.12 22.89
N ASP A 378 11.32 1.07 21.58
CA ASP A 378 10.45 1.68 20.57
C ASP A 378 9.21 0.81 20.22
N LYS A 379 9.04 -0.36 20.85
CA LYS A 379 7.90 -1.25 20.62
C LYS A 379 7.30 -1.74 21.93
N LYS A 380 5.97 -1.80 21.99
CA LYS A 380 5.27 -2.38 23.15
C LYS A 380 5.11 -3.89 22.97
N MET A 381 5.44 -4.65 24.02
CA MET A 381 5.16 -6.08 24.08
C MET A 381 3.70 -6.30 24.48
N ILE A 382 2.96 -7.07 23.69
CA ILE A 382 1.53 -7.31 23.90
C ILE A 382 1.30 -8.80 24.16
N LEU A 383 0.67 -9.11 25.29
CA LEU A 383 0.13 -10.44 25.60
C LEU A 383 -1.39 -10.42 25.36
N TRP A 384 -2.13 -11.26 26.09
CA TRP A 384 -3.57 -11.35 26.02
C TRP A 384 -4.14 -11.57 27.42
N HIS A 385 -5.45 -11.42 27.52
CA HIS A 385 -6.19 -11.69 28.76
C HIS A 385 -7.16 -12.86 28.61
N VAL A 386 -7.65 -13.10 27.39
CA VAL A 386 -8.62 -14.14 27.06
C VAL A 386 -7.93 -15.12 26.13
N ASP A 387 -7.86 -16.38 26.54
CA ASP A 387 -7.35 -17.49 25.73
C ASP A 387 -8.43 -18.58 25.65
N PRO A 388 -9.10 -18.75 24.50
CA PRO A 388 -10.10 -19.79 24.32
C PRO A 388 -9.50 -21.16 23.99
N LEU A 389 -8.16 -21.26 23.90
CA LEU A 389 -7.43 -22.46 23.49
C LEU A 389 -7.85 -22.94 22.11
N ASP A 390 -8.15 -22.03 21.18
CA ASP A 390 -8.60 -22.33 19.82
C ASP A 390 -7.56 -23.09 18.98
N TRP A 391 -6.31 -23.12 19.43
CA TRP A 391 -5.22 -23.93 18.91
C TRP A 391 -5.26 -25.40 19.38
N LYS A 392 -5.92 -25.72 20.50
CA LYS A 392 -5.94 -27.06 21.09
C LYS A 392 -6.77 -28.05 20.26
N LYS A 393 -6.28 -29.28 20.08
CA LYS A 393 -7.00 -30.36 19.39
C LYS A 393 -8.36 -30.63 20.08
N GLY A 394 -9.40 -30.90 19.28
CA GLY A 394 -10.75 -31.22 19.79
C GLY A 394 -11.65 -30.02 20.08
N GLN A 395 -11.17 -28.78 19.89
CA GLN A 395 -12.02 -27.58 19.96
C GLN A 395 -13.00 -27.49 18.79
N THR A 396 -14.18 -26.95 19.06
CA THR A 396 -15.20 -26.59 18.07
C THR A 396 -15.40 -25.07 18.07
N SER A 397 -15.94 -24.52 16.96
CA SER A 397 -16.23 -23.08 16.86
C SER A 397 -17.17 -22.59 17.97
N LYS A 398 -18.15 -23.40 18.35
CA LYS A 398 -19.07 -23.12 19.47
C LYS A 398 -18.33 -23.02 20.81
N LYS A 399 -17.49 -24.02 21.14
CA LYS A 399 -16.72 -24.01 22.40
C LYS A 399 -15.73 -22.85 22.47
N ILE A 400 -15.11 -22.52 21.33
CA ILE A 400 -14.24 -21.34 21.22
C ILE A 400 -15.03 -20.07 21.52
N ALA A 401 -16.19 -19.89 20.88
CA ALA A 401 -17.03 -18.71 21.08
C ALA A 401 -17.55 -18.59 22.52
N GLU A 402 -18.05 -19.69 23.10
CA GLU A 402 -18.49 -19.74 24.50
C GLU A 402 -17.37 -19.36 25.47
N SER A 403 -16.17 -19.90 25.25
CA SER A 403 -14.99 -19.60 26.07
C SER A 403 -14.58 -18.13 25.96
N VAL A 404 -14.56 -17.55 24.75
CA VAL A 404 -14.28 -16.12 24.56
C VAL A 404 -15.31 -15.27 25.29
N VAL A 405 -16.61 -15.56 25.12
CA VAL A 405 -17.69 -14.79 25.75
C VAL A 405 -17.61 -14.86 27.27
N ALA A 406 -17.36 -16.04 27.83
CA ALA A 406 -17.27 -16.24 29.28
C ALA A 406 -16.08 -15.50 29.93
N GLN A 407 -14.94 -15.41 29.23
CA GLN A 407 -13.73 -14.78 29.76
C GLN A 407 -13.66 -13.26 29.50
N THR A 408 -14.43 -12.74 28.54
CA THR A 408 -14.33 -11.35 28.10
C THR A 408 -14.89 -10.38 29.15
N LYS A 409 -14.11 -9.34 29.42
CA LYS A 409 -14.42 -8.18 30.27
C LYS A 409 -13.97 -6.90 29.56
N GLN A 410 -14.35 -5.73 30.08
CA GLN A 410 -13.86 -4.45 29.57
C GLN A 410 -12.32 -4.42 29.59
N ASN A 411 -11.73 -3.80 28.58
CA ASN A 411 -10.30 -3.61 28.38
C ASN A 411 -9.50 -4.90 28.21
N ARG A 412 -10.12 -5.96 27.68
CA ARG A 412 -9.47 -7.25 27.45
C ARG A 412 -8.99 -7.37 25.99
N ILE A 413 -7.88 -8.09 25.86
CA ILE A 413 -7.27 -8.47 24.59
C ILE A 413 -7.53 -9.96 24.41
N ILE A 414 -8.19 -10.32 23.32
CA ILE A 414 -8.60 -11.69 23.00
C ILE A 414 -7.58 -12.30 22.04
N LEU A 415 -6.98 -13.42 22.44
CA LEU A 415 -6.09 -14.23 21.59
C LEU A 415 -6.93 -15.22 20.77
N LEU A 416 -6.68 -15.23 19.46
CA LEU A 416 -7.17 -16.22 18.51
C LEU A 416 -6.06 -16.50 17.48
N HIS A 417 -6.24 -17.52 16.64
CA HIS A 417 -5.30 -17.87 15.57
C HIS A 417 -6.04 -17.96 14.23
N ASP A 418 -5.66 -17.14 13.24
CA ASP A 418 -6.30 -17.11 11.91
C ASP A 418 -5.78 -18.21 10.97
N ILE A 419 -5.37 -19.35 11.53
CA ILE A 419 -4.83 -20.51 10.79
C ILE A 419 -5.72 -21.75 10.89
N TYR A 420 -6.86 -21.65 11.60
CA TYR A 420 -7.80 -22.75 11.80
C TYR A 420 -9.22 -22.39 11.36
N GLN A 421 -9.86 -23.26 10.58
CA GLN A 421 -11.25 -23.05 10.13
C GLN A 421 -12.21 -22.87 11.32
N ARG A 422 -12.06 -23.68 12.38
CA ARG A 422 -12.88 -23.58 13.59
C ARG A 422 -12.81 -22.21 14.27
N THR A 423 -11.67 -21.52 14.18
CA THR A 423 -11.51 -20.16 14.70
C THR A 423 -12.26 -19.18 13.80
N ILE A 424 -12.07 -19.28 12.48
CA ILE A 424 -12.79 -18.44 11.51
C ILE A 424 -14.30 -18.56 11.70
N ASP A 425 -14.81 -19.78 11.89
CA ASP A 425 -16.24 -20.06 12.08
C ASP A 425 -16.76 -19.57 13.45
N ALA A 426 -15.89 -19.42 14.46
CA ALA A 426 -16.27 -18.89 15.78
C ALA A 426 -16.41 -17.35 15.77
N VAL A 427 -15.64 -16.65 14.94
CA VAL A 427 -15.57 -15.18 14.94
C VAL A 427 -16.95 -14.51 14.78
N PRO A 428 -17.84 -14.91 13.85
CA PRO A 428 -19.18 -14.31 13.75
C PRO A 428 -20.00 -14.48 15.03
N ILE A 429 -19.90 -15.63 15.71
CA ILE A 429 -20.62 -15.91 16.95
C ILE A 429 -20.10 -14.99 18.07
N ILE A 430 -18.77 -14.87 18.18
CA ILE A 430 -18.09 -13.98 19.13
C ILE A 430 -18.55 -12.54 18.93
N ILE A 431 -18.43 -12.03 17.70
CA ILE A 431 -18.76 -10.63 17.38
C ILE A 431 -20.21 -10.34 17.72
N ASN A 432 -21.15 -11.17 17.25
CA ASN A 432 -22.57 -10.93 17.47
C ASN A 432 -22.93 -10.98 18.95
N THR A 433 -22.36 -11.93 19.70
CA THR A 433 -22.67 -12.09 21.12
C THR A 433 -22.11 -10.94 21.95
N LEU A 434 -20.85 -10.55 21.74
CA LEU A 434 -20.23 -9.46 22.49
C LEU A 434 -20.83 -8.10 22.12
N LYS A 435 -21.16 -7.86 20.85
CA LYS A 435 -21.92 -6.64 20.46
C LYS A 435 -23.27 -6.57 21.18
N LYS A 436 -24.03 -7.68 21.25
CA LYS A 436 -25.30 -7.75 22.00
C LYS A 436 -25.13 -7.48 23.50
N GLN A 437 -23.95 -7.79 24.06
CA GLN A 437 -23.61 -7.49 25.46
C GLN A 437 -23.06 -6.06 25.66
N GLY A 438 -23.06 -5.23 24.62
CA GLY A 438 -22.65 -3.82 24.67
C GLY A 438 -21.14 -3.61 24.59
N TYR A 439 -20.38 -4.58 24.08
CA TYR A 439 -18.94 -4.40 23.84
C TYR A 439 -18.66 -3.68 22.53
N THR A 440 -17.65 -2.83 22.55
CA THR A 440 -17.11 -2.13 21.37
C THR A 440 -15.77 -2.74 20.98
N PHE A 441 -15.65 -3.20 19.73
CA PHE A 441 -14.40 -3.72 19.19
C PHE A 441 -13.50 -2.57 18.74
N VAL A 442 -12.25 -2.55 19.18
CA VAL A 442 -11.26 -1.51 18.88
C VAL A 442 -9.91 -2.12 18.48
N SER A 443 -9.05 -1.36 17.78
CA SER A 443 -7.66 -1.77 17.52
C SER A 443 -6.85 -1.86 18.81
N LEU A 444 -5.66 -2.46 18.79
CA LEU A 444 -4.80 -2.43 19.99
C LEU A 444 -4.33 -1.01 20.28
N SER A 445 -4.01 -0.24 19.24
CA SER A 445 -3.64 1.17 19.37
C SER A 445 -4.72 1.99 20.10
N ASP A 446 -6.00 1.82 19.74
CA ASP A 446 -7.12 2.51 20.40
C ASP A 446 -7.39 1.99 21.82
N LEU A 447 -7.28 0.68 22.04
CA LEU A 447 -7.47 0.10 23.39
C LEU A 447 -6.42 0.62 24.39
N LEU A 448 -5.26 1.01 23.89
CA LEU A 448 -4.09 1.40 24.67
C LEU A 448 -3.79 2.90 24.61
N SER A 449 -4.58 3.71 23.90
CA SER A 449 -4.32 5.15 23.71
C SER A 449 -4.46 5.97 24.99
N ASP A 450 -5.25 5.48 25.96
CA ASP A 450 -5.61 6.21 27.19
C ASP A 450 -4.95 5.62 28.44
N LYS A 451 -3.80 4.92 28.29
CA LYS A 451 -3.13 4.19 29.38
C LYS A 451 -1.61 4.36 29.44
#